data_AF-A0A810P2F7-F1
#
_entry.id   AF-A0A810P2F7-F1
#
_cell.length_a   1.000
_cell.length_b   1.000
_cell.length_c   1.000
_cell.angle_alpha   90.00
_cell.angle_beta   90.00
_cell.angle_gamma   90.00
#
_symmetry.space_group_name_H-M   'P 1'
#
loop_
_entity.id
_entity.type
_entity.pdbx_description
1 polymer ?
#
loop_
_entity_poly.entity_id
_entity_poly.type
_entity_poly.pdbx_seq_one_letter_code
_entity_poly.pdbx_strand_id
1 'polypeptide(L)'
;MTVTAMDAQRVAEQLAREAGGSHRPYVAEFPECFIVWTLSDSAGPPEPGAGARLVIDRADARIMTYPSVPLEHVRRMHQQYRSEEEQPAPVTADPLAALRRLGGGAAPGVAVRLVPADGVPRESTGAKGDQTVNHHPLVAAWLSEQPANSLVRGARRHAELVVLSDWLHEHDHAAARRGETRIDLAGVRAAAQNIQELRATLVRDPGDPLAGTAAGPCDTCLAAWIHFGLAPQTVAPAVVEPVAPPTGIPAALAHLAPDIAATLAAGGWDVPLSLGGRQVTAQEWADLAMAALAEYGHPPLDTARAAVEKFPYLVSVRRGPGVAHRIRPFEFGGDLVGATAASLAAFAGVIGCPLAPVGAEQAGDAIIAVDELGRVWVLDQAGEWYAGPELDTAFVVLLQGHPMPRVRDDGTLELPS
;
A
#
# COMPACT_ATOMS: atom_id res chain seq x y z
N MET A 1 -11.87 22.15 0.06
CA MET A 1 -11.98 21.84 1.50
C MET A 1 -10.66 22.19 2.15
N THR A 2 -10.65 22.76 3.35
CA THR A 2 -9.43 23.22 4.03
C THR A 2 -8.99 22.22 5.09
N VAL A 3 -7.69 22.19 5.40
CA VAL A 3 -7.12 21.41 6.51
C VAL A 3 -7.71 21.89 7.85
N THR A 4 -8.11 20.97 8.71
CA THR A 4 -8.65 21.27 10.05
C THR A 4 -7.62 20.99 11.15
N ALA A 5 -7.83 21.57 12.34
CA ALA A 5 -7.02 21.25 13.52
C ALA A 5 -7.09 19.75 13.91
N MET A 6 -8.23 19.12 13.64
CA MET A 6 -8.41 17.68 13.86
C MET A 6 -7.58 16.85 12.87
N ASP A 7 -7.46 17.28 11.61
CA ASP A 7 -6.56 16.62 10.64
C ASP A 7 -5.10 16.69 11.12
N ALA A 8 -4.65 17.86 11.56
CA ALA A 8 -3.29 18.04 12.09
C ALA A 8 -3.04 17.21 13.37
N GLN A 9 -4.03 17.15 14.28
CA GLN A 9 -3.95 16.34 15.49
C GLN A 9 -3.79 14.85 15.18
N ARG A 10 -4.57 14.32 14.22
CA ARG A 10 -4.46 12.91 13.80
C ARG A 10 -3.09 12.59 13.21
N VAL A 11 -2.52 13.50 12.41
CA VAL A 11 -1.16 13.34 11.89
C VAL A 11 -0.14 13.31 13.03
N ALA A 12 -0.23 14.22 14.00
CA ALA A 12 0.68 14.24 15.14
C ALA A 12 0.58 12.92 15.95
N GLU A 13 -0.62 12.42 16.18
CA GLU A 13 -0.86 11.15 16.86
C GLU A 13 -0.29 9.96 16.09
N GLN A 14 -0.43 9.94 14.75
CA GLN A 14 0.19 8.90 13.93
C GLN A 14 1.71 8.93 14.05
N LEU A 15 2.34 10.10 13.93
CA LEU A 15 3.80 10.22 14.08
C LEU A 15 4.27 9.70 15.43
N ALA A 16 3.49 9.95 16.49
CA ALA A 16 3.82 9.47 17.83
C ALA A 16 3.74 7.94 17.92
N ARG A 17 2.76 7.32 17.26
CA ARG A 17 2.66 5.85 17.16
C ARG A 17 3.83 5.25 16.38
N GLU A 18 4.17 5.84 15.24
CA GLU A 18 5.25 5.36 14.36
C GLU A 18 6.64 5.49 14.99
N ALA A 19 6.88 6.54 15.79
CA ALA A 19 8.13 6.72 16.51
C ALA A 19 8.40 5.61 17.55
N GLY A 20 7.37 4.84 17.94
CA GLY A 20 7.47 3.75 18.92
C GLY A 20 7.76 4.23 20.34
N GLY A 21 7.52 3.39 21.35
CA GLY A 21 7.70 3.79 22.75
C GLY A 21 6.76 4.93 23.19
N SER A 22 7.08 5.61 24.30
CA SER A 22 6.24 6.71 24.83
C SER A 22 6.62 8.03 24.15
N HIS A 23 6.02 8.33 23.01
CA HIS A 23 6.10 9.65 22.36
C HIS A 23 4.80 10.41 22.53
N ARG A 24 4.90 11.70 22.83
CA ARG A 24 3.74 12.60 22.92
C ARG A 24 3.59 13.42 21.64
N PRO A 25 2.37 13.49 21.06
CA PRO A 25 2.09 14.31 19.90
C PRO A 25 1.86 15.77 20.30
N TYR A 26 2.28 16.71 19.44
CA TYR A 26 2.04 18.13 19.61
C TYR A 26 1.65 18.79 18.29
N VAL A 27 0.76 19.78 18.39
CA VAL A 27 0.31 20.61 17.28
C VAL A 27 0.39 22.07 17.69
N ALA A 28 0.98 22.90 16.84
CA ALA A 28 0.87 24.36 16.91
C ALA A 28 0.07 24.87 15.72
N GLU A 29 -0.91 25.70 16.02
CA GLU A 29 -1.80 26.28 15.02
C GLU A 29 -1.39 27.72 14.68
N PHE A 30 -1.22 27.99 13.39
CA PHE A 30 -0.98 29.31 12.84
C PHE A 30 -2.02 29.63 11.75
N PRO A 31 -2.23 30.91 11.40
CA PRO A 31 -3.17 31.29 10.34
C PRO A 31 -2.95 30.60 8.98
N GLU A 32 -1.68 30.38 8.62
CA GLU A 32 -1.26 29.83 7.33
C GLU A 32 -0.95 28.32 7.34
N CYS A 33 -0.64 27.74 8.49
CA CYS A 33 -0.22 26.35 8.59
C CYS A 33 -0.48 25.73 9.96
N PHE A 34 -0.34 24.40 10.03
CA PHE A 34 -0.15 23.67 11.28
C PHE A 34 1.28 23.16 11.34
N ILE A 35 1.90 23.22 12.52
CA ILE A 35 3.20 22.60 12.76
C ILE A 35 2.98 21.42 13.70
N VAL A 36 3.36 20.23 13.28
CA VAL A 36 3.19 18.99 14.05
C VAL A 36 4.54 18.35 14.34
N TRP A 37 4.70 17.83 15.55
CA TRP A 37 5.91 17.14 15.98
C TRP A 37 5.62 16.20 17.14
N THR A 38 6.61 15.37 17.47
CA THR A 38 6.54 14.46 18.61
C THR A 38 7.73 14.69 19.53
N LEU A 39 7.56 14.40 20.81
CA LEU A 39 8.66 14.37 21.78
C LEU A 39 8.67 13.01 22.48
N SER A 40 9.85 12.42 22.61
CA SER A 40 10.06 11.24 23.44
C SER A 40 9.88 11.60 24.92
N ASP A 41 9.25 10.75 25.70
CA ASP A 41 9.21 10.85 27.16
C ASP A 41 10.53 10.38 27.83
N SER A 42 11.59 10.15 27.07
CA SER A 42 12.89 9.74 27.60
C SER A 42 13.56 10.87 28.39
N ALA A 43 14.28 10.51 29.46
CA ALA A 43 14.95 11.47 30.35
C ALA A 43 16.24 12.07 29.76
N GLY A 44 16.60 11.73 28.52
CA GLY A 44 17.79 12.20 27.83
C GLY A 44 17.49 13.33 26.83
N PRO A 45 18.50 14.12 26.44
CA PRO A 45 18.33 15.07 25.33
C PRO A 45 17.92 14.31 24.06
N PRO A 46 17.05 14.88 23.21
CA PRO A 46 16.68 14.24 21.95
C PRO A 46 17.93 14.01 21.08
N GLU A 47 17.98 12.86 20.41
CA GLU A 47 19.03 12.55 19.42
C GLU A 47 19.14 13.69 18.39
N PRO A 48 20.35 14.11 17.99
CA PRO A 48 20.50 15.11 16.92
C PRO A 48 19.80 14.67 15.64
N GLY A 49 18.82 15.45 15.17
CA GLY A 49 17.95 15.11 14.03
C GLY A 49 16.60 14.51 14.42
N ALA A 50 16.42 14.08 15.68
CA ALA A 50 15.11 13.73 16.23
C ALA A 50 14.25 15.00 16.39
N GLY A 51 12.97 14.88 16.02
CA GLY A 51 12.02 16.01 16.10
C GLY A 51 11.99 16.89 14.85
N ALA A 52 12.19 16.33 13.66
CA ALA A 52 11.79 16.98 12.43
C ALA A 52 10.34 17.48 12.55
N ARG A 53 10.10 18.74 12.19
CA ARG A 53 8.76 19.33 12.27
C ARG A 53 8.10 19.21 10.92
N LEU A 54 6.92 18.58 10.88
CA LEU A 54 6.10 18.60 9.70
C LEU A 54 5.23 19.85 9.73
N VAL A 55 5.27 20.60 8.64
CA VAL A 55 4.38 21.74 8.41
C VAL A 55 3.30 21.30 7.43
N ILE A 56 2.05 21.48 7.81
CA ILE A 56 0.87 21.23 6.97
C ILE A 56 0.33 22.58 6.52
N ASP A 57 0.48 22.89 5.22
CA ASP A 57 -0.02 24.13 4.63
C ASP A 57 -1.56 24.11 4.60
N ARG A 58 -2.21 25.18 5.05
CA ARG A 58 -3.69 25.24 5.12
C ARG A 58 -4.36 25.42 3.76
N ALA A 59 -3.67 26.06 2.82
CA ALA A 59 -4.22 26.42 1.52
C ALA A 59 -4.27 25.21 0.58
N ASP A 60 -3.25 24.35 0.61
CA ASP A 60 -3.11 23.24 -0.33
C ASP A 60 -2.86 21.87 0.32
N ALA A 61 -2.90 21.78 1.66
CA ALA A 61 -2.74 20.55 2.45
C ALA A 61 -1.41 19.82 2.26
N ARG A 62 -0.40 20.48 1.68
CA ARG A 62 0.93 19.89 1.51
C ARG A 62 1.68 19.78 2.82
N ILE A 63 2.44 18.70 2.92
CA ILE A 63 3.31 18.42 4.06
C ILE A 63 4.74 18.73 3.65
N MET A 64 5.44 19.49 4.47
CA MET A 64 6.85 19.83 4.29
C MET A 64 7.61 19.53 5.58
N THR A 65 8.84 19.05 5.43
CA THR A 65 9.72 18.77 6.57
C THR A 65 10.68 19.93 6.80
N TYR A 66 10.69 20.46 8.02
CA TYR A 66 11.59 21.54 8.43
C TYR A 66 12.56 21.08 9.52
N PRO A 67 13.74 21.72 9.63
CA PRO A 67 14.69 21.42 10.69
C PRO A 67 14.08 21.68 12.07
N SER A 68 14.66 21.05 13.09
CA SER A 68 14.21 21.23 14.47
C SER A 68 14.70 22.56 15.06
N VAL A 69 14.04 23.66 14.71
CA VAL A 69 14.28 25.04 15.19
C VAL A 69 13.01 25.65 15.81
N PRO A 70 13.07 26.71 16.63
CA PRO A 70 11.88 27.27 17.29
C PRO A 70 10.70 27.48 16.33
N LEU A 71 9.46 27.27 16.80
CA LEU A 71 8.26 27.24 15.95
C LEU A 71 8.09 28.50 15.09
N GLU A 72 8.32 29.69 15.68
CA GLU A 72 8.27 30.96 14.94
C GLU A 72 9.36 31.07 13.86
N HIS A 73 10.47 30.36 14.01
CA HIS A 73 11.48 30.28 12.96
C HIS A 73 11.02 29.36 11.82
N VAL A 74 10.46 28.18 12.13
CA VAL A 74 9.86 27.29 11.12
C VAL A 74 8.74 28.00 10.36
N ARG A 75 7.86 28.72 11.07
CA ARG A 75 6.79 29.52 10.49
C ARG A 75 7.33 30.55 9.49
N ARG A 76 8.36 31.32 9.87
CA ARG A 76 8.99 32.30 8.96
C ARG A 76 9.63 31.64 7.74
N MET A 77 10.32 30.51 7.92
CA MET A 77 10.88 29.76 6.79
C MET A 77 9.77 29.33 5.82
N HIS A 78 8.63 28.85 6.34
CA HIS A 78 7.50 28.45 5.52
C HIS A 78 6.84 29.62 4.79
N GLN A 79 6.64 30.75 5.47
CA GLN A 79 6.16 31.99 4.84
C GLN A 79 7.09 32.45 3.70
N GLN A 80 8.40 32.40 3.93
CA GLN A 80 9.38 32.75 2.92
C GLN A 80 9.31 31.80 1.72
N TYR A 81 9.32 30.48 1.97
CA TYR A 81 9.17 29.46 0.94
C TYR A 81 7.91 29.70 0.09
N ARG A 82 6.77 29.97 0.73
CA ARG A 82 5.51 30.27 0.04
C ARG A 82 5.51 31.59 -0.73
N SER A 83 6.27 32.57 -0.27
CA SER A 83 6.42 33.84 -1.00
C SER A 83 7.29 33.72 -2.24
N GLU A 84 8.25 32.79 -2.23
CA GLU A 84 9.14 32.49 -3.35
C GLU A 84 8.49 31.51 -4.35
N GLU A 85 7.59 30.64 -3.88
CA GLU A 85 6.83 29.70 -4.70
C GLU A 85 5.57 30.36 -5.25
N GLU A 86 5.67 31.02 -6.42
CA GLU A 86 4.53 31.69 -7.07
C GLU A 86 3.36 30.74 -7.35
N GLN A 87 3.65 29.53 -7.84
CA GLN A 87 2.68 28.44 -8.01
C GLN A 87 3.40 27.08 -7.93
N PRO A 88 2.91 26.15 -7.10
CA PRO A 88 3.47 24.82 -7.06
C PRO A 88 3.18 24.00 -8.33
N ALA A 89 4.05 23.04 -8.64
CA ALA A 89 3.76 22.04 -9.66
C ALA A 89 2.50 21.24 -9.31
N PRO A 90 1.69 20.80 -10.30
CA PRO A 90 0.59 19.88 -10.07
C PRO A 90 1.06 18.60 -9.39
N VAL A 91 0.21 18.04 -8.53
CA VAL A 91 0.45 16.76 -7.84
C VAL A 91 -0.54 15.72 -8.31
N THR A 92 -0.13 14.47 -8.19
CA THR A 92 -0.86 13.32 -8.69
C THR A 92 -1.91 12.83 -7.69
N ALA A 93 -1.54 12.70 -6.41
CA ALA A 93 -2.47 12.42 -5.34
C ALA A 93 -3.02 13.73 -4.74
N ASP A 94 -4.28 13.72 -4.30
CA ASP A 94 -4.87 14.85 -3.56
C ASP A 94 -4.16 14.99 -2.20
N PRO A 95 -3.47 16.11 -1.93
CA PRO A 95 -2.75 16.29 -0.67
C PRO A 95 -3.65 16.21 0.56
N LEU A 96 -4.91 16.65 0.47
CA LEU A 96 -5.82 16.59 1.61
C LEU A 96 -6.24 15.15 1.91
N ALA A 97 -6.48 14.34 0.87
CA ALA A 97 -6.77 12.92 1.04
C ALA A 97 -5.54 12.17 1.59
N ALA A 98 -4.36 12.45 1.05
CA ALA A 98 -3.10 11.89 1.54
C ALA A 98 -2.84 12.24 3.02
N LEU A 99 -3.06 13.50 3.41
CA LEU A 99 -2.95 13.97 4.80
C LEU A 99 -3.88 13.20 5.74
N ARG A 100 -5.14 13.04 5.36
CA ARG A 100 -6.13 12.32 6.17
C ARG A 100 -5.80 10.85 6.32
N ARG A 101 -5.27 10.23 5.26
CA ARG A 101 -4.81 8.84 5.30
C ARG A 101 -3.54 8.68 6.13
N LEU A 102 -2.62 9.64 6.10
CA LEU A 102 -1.49 9.67 7.04
C LEU A 102 -2.00 9.68 8.49
N GLY A 103 -2.96 10.54 8.83
CA GLY A 103 -3.52 10.57 10.19
C GLY A 103 -4.31 9.32 10.62
N GLY A 104 -4.79 8.52 9.66
CA GLY A 104 -5.59 7.31 9.89
C GLY A 104 -4.83 5.99 9.81
N GLY A 105 -3.55 6.02 9.42
CA GLY A 105 -2.73 4.83 9.16
C GLY A 105 -2.50 4.63 7.66
N ALA A 106 -1.23 4.54 7.27
CA ALA A 106 -0.81 4.37 5.87
C ALA A 106 -0.62 2.90 5.46
N ALA A 107 -0.54 1.99 6.42
CA ALA A 107 -0.28 0.57 6.21
C ALA A 107 -1.56 -0.23 5.81
N PRO A 108 -1.41 -1.41 5.19
CA PRO A 108 -0.23 -1.79 4.43
C PRO A 108 -0.06 -0.82 3.24
N GLY A 109 1.17 -0.44 2.94
CA GLY A 109 1.45 0.52 1.89
C GLY A 109 2.83 0.34 1.28
N VAL A 110 3.11 1.14 0.27
CA VAL A 110 4.44 1.25 -0.33
C VAL A 110 4.80 2.72 -0.39
N ALA A 111 6.03 3.04 -0.03
CA ALA A 111 6.64 4.34 -0.27
C ALA A 111 7.68 4.18 -1.38
N VAL A 112 7.76 5.16 -2.29
CA VAL A 112 8.75 5.16 -3.36
C VAL A 112 9.55 6.45 -3.28
N ARG A 113 10.88 6.29 -3.33
CA ARG A 113 11.85 7.36 -3.41
C ARG A 113 12.50 7.36 -4.80
N LEU A 114 12.46 8.51 -5.45
CA LEU A 114 13.08 8.77 -6.76
C LEU A 114 14.01 9.98 -6.63
N VAL A 115 15.30 9.81 -6.95
CA VAL A 115 16.30 10.88 -6.94
C VAL A 115 16.77 11.14 -8.38
N PRO A 116 16.32 12.21 -9.04
CA PRO A 116 16.78 12.62 -10.36
C PRO A 116 18.21 13.18 -10.38
N ALA A 117 18.62 13.67 -11.55
CA ALA A 117 19.93 14.29 -11.77
C ALA A 117 20.20 15.53 -10.89
N ASP A 118 19.16 16.24 -10.46
CA ASP A 118 19.28 17.42 -9.58
C ASP A 118 19.60 17.04 -8.12
N GLY A 119 19.56 15.76 -7.77
CA GLY A 119 19.87 15.25 -6.42
C GLY A 119 18.77 15.48 -5.38
N VAL A 120 17.64 16.09 -5.75
CA VAL A 120 16.53 16.35 -4.82
C VAL A 120 15.60 15.12 -4.80
N PRO A 121 15.36 14.49 -3.65
CA PRO A 121 14.47 13.33 -3.59
C PRO A 121 13.01 13.73 -3.81
N ARG A 122 12.29 12.93 -4.61
CA ARG A 122 10.84 12.88 -4.66
C ARG A 122 10.39 11.62 -3.94
N GLU A 123 9.47 11.76 -3.01
CA GLU A 123 8.93 10.66 -2.23
C GLU A 123 7.41 10.68 -2.32
N SER A 124 6.82 9.51 -2.53
CA SER A 124 5.36 9.36 -2.59
C SER A 124 4.92 8.02 -2.03
N THR A 125 3.65 7.93 -1.67
CA THR A 125 2.99 6.70 -1.21
C THR A 125 1.78 6.39 -2.09
N GLY A 126 1.18 5.22 -1.90
CA GLY A 126 -0.04 4.86 -2.61
C GLY A 126 -1.21 5.80 -2.28
N ALA A 127 -1.96 6.20 -3.30
CA ALA A 127 -3.06 7.16 -3.23
C ALA A 127 -4.36 6.51 -2.71
N LYS A 128 -4.41 6.24 -1.41
CA LYS A 128 -5.57 5.68 -0.69
C LYS A 128 -6.71 6.69 -0.50
N GLY A 129 -7.91 6.16 -0.25
CA GLY A 129 -9.11 6.92 0.06
C GLY A 129 -9.84 7.50 -1.14
N ASP A 130 -10.93 8.22 -0.86
CA ASP A 130 -11.85 8.72 -1.87
C ASP A 130 -11.30 9.97 -2.56
N GLN A 131 -10.38 9.73 -3.48
CA GLN A 131 -9.72 10.77 -4.28
C GLN A 131 -9.63 10.39 -5.75
N THR A 132 -9.63 11.42 -6.60
CA THR A 132 -9.31 11.30 -8.03
C THR A 132 -7.82 11.50 -8.22
N VAL A 133 -7.15 10.53 -8.83
CA VAL A 133 -5.71 10.61 -9.12
C VAL A 133 -5.49 11.39 -10.42
N ASN A 134 -4.68 12.45 -10.35
CA ASN A 134 -4.34 13.34 -11.45
C ASN A 134 -2.98 12.96 -12.08
N HIS A 135 -2.93 11.81 -12.75
CA HIS A 135 -1.71 11.37 -13.41
C HIS A 135 -1.23 12.37 -14.47
N HIS A 136 0.09 12.44 -14.63
CA HIS A 136 0.71 13.16 -15.75
C HIS A 136 0.16 12.64 -17.09
N PRO A 137 -0.08 13.49 -18.11
CA PRO A 137 -0.71 13.08 -19.37
C PRO A 137 -0.06 11.87 -20.05
N LEU A 138 1.27 11.75 -20.02
CA LEU A 138 1.98 10.58 -20.57
C LEU A 138 1.65 9.27 -19.82
N VAL A 139 1.58 9.33 -18.49
CA VAL A 139 1.23 8.16 -17.65
C VAL A 139 -0.24 7.80 -17.82
N ALA A 140 -1.12 8.81 -17.87
CA ALA A 140 -2.54 8.62 -18.13
C ALA A 140 -2.80 7.98 -19.51
N ALA A 141 -2.10 8.45 -20.55
CA ALA A 141 -2.18 7.88 -21.89
C ALA A 141 -1.71 6.41 -21.90
N TRP A 142 -0.53 6.13 -21.34
CA TRP A 142 -0.03 4.76 -21.23
C TRP A 142 -1.01 3.84 -20.48
N LEU A 143 -1.56 4.29 -19.35
CA LEU A 143 -2.57 3.54 -18.58
C LEU A 143 -3.86 3.27 -19.37
N SER A 144 -4.27 4.19 -20.25
CA SER A 144 -5.48 4.04 -21.07
C SER A 144 -5.30 3.06 -22.24
N GLU A 145 -4.05 2.86 -22.68
CA GLU A 145 -3.70 1.93 -23.75
C GLU A 145 -3.52 0.48 -23.26
N GLN A 146 -3.47 0.27 -21.94
CA GLN A 146 -3.30 -1.07 -21.39
C GLN A 146 -4.60 -1.88 -21.52
N PRO A 147 -4.52 -3.18 -21.90
CA PRO A 147 -5.67 -4.08 -21.83
C PRO A 147 -6.28 -4.10 -20.43
N ALA A 148 -7.60 -4.11 -20.33
CA ALA A 148 -8.29 -4.09 -19.03
C ALA A 148 -7.76 -5.17 -18.07
N ASN A 149 -7.49 -6.37 -18.59
CA ASN A 149 -7.00 -7.51 -17.82
C ASN A 149 -5.48 -7.54 -17.51
N SER A 150 -4.71 -6.53 -17.94
CA SER A 150 -3.26 -6.51 -17.72
C SER A 150 -2.84 -5.67 -16.51
N LEU A 151 -3.77 -4.90 -15.95
CA LEU A 151 -3.51 -4.04 -14.80
C LEU A 151 -3.73 -4.77 -13.49
N VAL A 152 -2.76 -4.70 -12.59
CA VAL A 152 -2.96 -5.05 -11.19
C VAL A 152 -4.07 -4.17 -10.61
N ARG A 153 -4.93 -4.75 -9.78
CA ARG A 153 -5.98 -4.04 -9.04
C ARG A 153 -5.40 -2.78 -8.40
N GLY A 154 -6.07 -1.65 -8.56
CA GLY A 154 -5.66 -0.41 -7.93
C GLY A 154 -4.36 0.22 -8.48
N ALA A 155 -3.74 -0.30 -9.55
CA ALA A 155 -2.43 0.16 -10.02
C ALA A 155 -2.34 1.68 -10.30
N ARG A 156 -3.45 2.31 -10.71
CA ARG A 156 -3.56 3.78 -10.88
C ARG A 156 -3.32 4.57 -9.59
N ARG A 157 -3.29 3.93 -8.43
CA ARG A 157 -3.06 4.54 -7.13
C ARG A 157 -1.70 4.13 -6.55
N HIS A 158 -0.92 3.31 -7.23
CA HIS A 158 0.34 2.80 -6.69
C HIS A 158 1.41 3.89 -6.63
N ALA A 159 2.19 3.88 -5.54
CA ALA A 159 3.23 4.86 -5.26
C ALA A 159 4.22 5.02 -6.42
N GLU A 160 4.53 3.93 -7.12
CA GLU A 160 5.43 3.89 -8.27
C GLU A 160 4.93 4.73 -9.45
N LEU A 161 3.62 4.78 -9.69
CA LEU A 161 3.01 5.60 -10.74
C LEU A 161 2.73 7.03 -10.27
N VAL A 162 2.45 7.20 -8.97
CA VAL A 162 2.27 8.52 -8.36
C VAL A 162 3.58 9.30 -8.41
N VAL A 163 4.69 8.74 -7.91
CA VAL A 163 6.00 9.43 -7.91
C VAL A 163 6.51 9.71 -9.33
N LEU A 164 6.27 8.79 -10.27
CA LEU A 164 6.60 9.00 -11.68
C LEU A 164 5.80 10.18 -12.25
N SER A 165 4.51 10.24 -11.96
CA SER A 165 3.66 11.34 -12.43
C SER A 165 4.05 12.67 -11.79
N ASP A 166 4.36 12.69 -10.50
CA ASP A 166 4.81 13.91 -9.80
C ASP A 166 6.13 14.43 -10.38
N TRP A 167 7.10 13.54 -10.62
CA TRP A 167 8.37 13.91 -11.25
C TRP A 167 8.18 14.50 -12.66
N LEU A 168 7.20 14.00 -13.43
CA LEU A 168 6.88 14.52 -14.76
C LEU A 168 6.11 15.85 -14.70
N HIS A 169 5.17 16.00 -13.76
CA HIS A 169 4.49 17.28 -13.51
C HIS A 169 5.48 18.39 -13.15
N GLU A 170 6.48 18.08 -12.33
CA GLU A 170 7.57 19.02 -12.00
C GLU A 170 8.40 19.39 -13.22
N HIS A 171 8.74 18.41 -14.08
CA HIS A 171 9.46 18.66 -15.33
C HIS A 171 8.70 19.62 -16.24
N ASP A 172 7.42 19.34 -16.48
CA ASP A 172 6.55 20.15 -17.32
C ASP A 172 6.31 21.54 -16.72
N HIS A 173 6.16 21.63 -15.40
CA HIS A 173 6.01 22.90 -14.70
C HIS A 173 7.28 23.77 -14.85
N ALA A 174 8.47 23.17 -14.70
CA ALA A 174 9.73 23.85 -14.89
C ALA A 174 9.94 24.30 -16.35
N ALA A 175 9.57 23.46 -17.33
CA ALA A 175 9.61 23.79 -18.75
C ALA A 175 8.66 24.95 -19.09
N ALA A 176 7.43 24.92 -18.60
CA ALA A 176 6.45 25.99 -18.80
C ALA A 176 6.95 27.34 -18.29
N ARG A 177 7.61 27.37 -17.12
CA ARG A 177 8.25 28.59 -16.58
C ARG A 177 9.37 29.15 -17.46
N ARG A 178 10.01 28.31 -18.28
CA ARG A 178 11.02 28.72 -19.27
C ARG A 178 10.44 29.01 -20.65
N GLY A 179 9.13 28.84 -20.84
CA GLY A 179 8.47 28.94 -22.16
C GLY A 179 8.79 27.76 -23.09
N GLU A 180 9.21 26.63 -22.55
CA GLU A 180 9.52 25.40 -23.28
C GLU A 180 8.28 24.50 -23.41
N THR A 181 8.32 23.57 -24.36
CA THR A 181 7.27 22.55 -24.53
C THR A 181 7.35 21.48 -23.46
N ARG A 182 6.22 20.81 -23.22
CA ARG A 182 6.13 19.63 -22.34
C ARG A 182 7.07 18.53 -22.79
N ILE A 183 7.52 17.72 -21.83
CA ILE A 183 8.38 16.57 -22.08
C ILE A 183 7.62 15.51 -22.88
N ASP A 184 8.27 14.95 -23.90
CA ASP A 184 7.76 13.80 -24.65
C ASP A 184 8.37 12.49 -24.13
N LEU A 185 7.88 11.35 -24.62
CA LEU A 185 8.36 10.04 -24.15
C LEU A 185 9.87 9.83 -24.38
N ALA A 186 10.43 10.38 -25.47
CA ALA A 186 11.86 10.29 -25.75
C ALA A 186 12.67 11.09 -24.72
N GLY A 187 12.22 12.30 -24.39
CA GLY A 187 12.76 13.14 -23.33
C GLY A 187 12.68 12.47 -21.96
N VAL A 188 11.55 11.84 -21.62
CA VAL A 188 11.41 11.08 -20.36
C VAL A 188 12.44 9.97 -20.27
N ARG A 189 12.59 9.17 -21.33
CA ARG A 189 13.58 8.08 -21.37
C ARG A 189 15.02 8.58 -21.26
N ALA A 190 15.34 9.72 -21.88
CA ALA A 190 16.65 10.34 -21.75
C ALA A 190 16.89 10.86 -20.32
N ALA A 191 15.90 11.49 -19.69
CA ALA A 191 15.99 11.98 -18.33
C ALA A 191 16.12 10.82 -17.31
N ALA A 192 15.40 9.71 -17.54
CA ALA A 192 15.44 8.51 -16.70
C ALA A 192 16.83 7.88 -16.60
N GLN A 193 17.68 8.02 -17.63
CA GLN A 193 19.07 7.55 -17.60
C GLN A 193 19.94 8.22 -16.54
N ASN A 194 19.50 9.38 -16.03
CA ASN A 194 20.23 10.18 -15.05
C ASN A 194 19.61 10.08 -13.64
N ILE A 195 18.68 9.15 -13.42
CA ILE A 195 18.15 8.88 -12.09
C ILE A 195 19.24 8.19 -11.26
N GLN A 196 19.54 8.80 -10.11
CA GLN A 196 20.58 8.36 -9.19
C GLN A 196 20.08 7.27 -8.25
N GLU A 197 18.79 7.32 -7.89
CA GLU A 197 18.14 6.31 -7.06
C GLU A 197 16.67 6.15 -7.44
N LEU A 198 16.20 4.90 -7.48
CA LEU A 198 14.79 4.54 -7.51
C LEU A 198 14.60 3.35 -6.58
N ARG A 199 13.84 3.53 -5.49
CA ARG A 199 13.66 2.51 -4.45
C ARG A 199 12.22 2.53 -3.96
N ALA A 200 11.62 1.35 -3.84
CA ALA A 200 10.35 1.16 -3.14
C ALA A 200 10.59 0.46 -1.79
N THR A 201 9.84 0.85 -0.77
CA THR A 201 9.88 0.26 0.58
C THR A 201 8.49 -0.03 1.09
N LEU A 202 8.36 -1.11 1.88
CA LEU A 202 7.09 -1.48 2.50
C LEU A 202 6.79 -0.56 3.68
N VAL A 203 5.56 -0.05 3.73
CA VAL A 203 4.97 0.69 4.85
C VAL A 203 4.07 -0.29 5.61
N ARG A 204 4.45 -0.59 6.86
CA ARG A 204 3.81 -1.59 7.72
C ARG A 204 3.48 -1.02 9.09
N ASP A 205 2.69 -1.77 9.85
CA ASP A 205 2.44 -1.44 11.24
C ASP A 205 3.74 -1.51 12.05
N PRO A 206 3.86 -0.73 13.14
CA PRO A 206 5.00 -0.80 14.03
C PRO A 206 5.22 -2.22 14.58
N GLY A 207 6.46 -2.70 14.52
CA GLY A 207 6.85 -4.03 14.99
C GLY A 207 6.74 -5.13 13.92
N ASP A 208 6.23 -4.83 12.73
CA ASP A 208 6.28 -5.75 11.59
C ASP A 208 7.73 -5.90 11.09
N PRO A 209 8.25 -7.14 10.95
CA PRO A 209 9.61 -7.38 10.46
C PRO A 209 9.84 -6.93 9.01
N LEU A 210 8.78 -6.73 8.23
CA LEU A 210 8.84 -6.21 6.86
C LEU A 210 8.77 -4.67 6.80
N ALA A 211 8.61 -3.97 7.92
CA ALA A 211 8.57 -2.52 7.95
C ALA A 211 9.88 -1.92 7.40
N GLY A 212 9.78 -1.09 6.36
CA GLY A 212 10.93 -0.41 5.75
C GLY A 212 11.82 -1.30 4.87
N THR A 213 11.52 -2.59 4.72
CA THR A 213 12.26 -3.45 3.79
C THR A 213 11.95 -3.10 2.34
N ALA A 214 12.83 -3.48 1.42
CA ALA A 214 12.63 -3.24 -0.01
C ALA A 214 11.32 -3.89 -0.50
N ALA A 215 10.53 -3.13 -1.25
CA ALA A 215 9.36 -3.61 -1.97
C ALA A 215 9.71 -3.80 -3.45
N GLY A 216 9.21 -4.86 -4.07
CA GLY A 216 9.23 -4.99 -5.53
C GLY A 216 8.05 -4.23 -6.14
N PRO A 217 8.20 -3.54 -7.29
CA PRO A 217 7.05 -2.95 -7.96
C PRO A 217 6.09 -4.05 -8.41
N CYS A 218 4.78 -3.77 -8.38
CA CYS A 218 3.82 -4.69 -8.97
C CYS A 218 4.04 -4.80 -10.49
N ASP A 219 3.52 -5.85 -11.12
CA ASP A 219 3.73 -6.11 -12.55
C ASP A 219 3.37 -4.94 -13.46
N THR A 220 2.31 -4.20 -13.13
CA THR A 220 1.89 -3.01 -13.87
C THR A 220 2.86 -1.85 -13.68
N CYS A 221 3.26 -1.57 -12.45
CA CYS A 221 4.23 -0.52 -12.14
C CYS A 221 5.58 -0.82 -12.81
N LEU A 222 6.00 -2.09 -12.79
CA LEU A 222 7.22 -2.54 -13.46
C LEU A 222 7.12 -2.38 -14.98
N ALA A 223 5.99 -2.73 -15.59
CA ALA A 223 5.75 -2.50 -17.01
C ALA A 223 5.79 -1.00 -17.38
N ALA A 224 5.23 -0.14 -16.52
CA ALA A 224 5.32 1.32 -16.70
C ALA A 224 6.77 1.80 -16.60
N TRP A 225 7.50 1.37 -15.57
CA TRP A 225 8.92 1.72 -15.40
C TRP A 225 9.77 1.29 -16.59
N ILE A 226 9.53 0.11 -17.16
CA ILE A 226 10.17 -0.33 -18.40
C ILE A 226 9.80 0.61 -19.57
N HIS A 227 8.51 0.92 -19.74
CA HIS A 227 8.04 1.81 -20.81
C HIS A 227 8.69 3.19 -20.78
N PHE A 228 8.82 3.79 -19.59
CA PHE A 228 9.40 5.12 -19.37
C PHE A 228 10.93 5.12 -19.22
N GLY A 229 11.59 3.96 -19.27
CA GLY A 229 13.05 3.84 -19.21
C GLY A 229 13.65 3.86 -17.80
N LEU A 230 12.83 3.67 -16.77
CA LEU A 230 13.23 3.56 -15.36
C LEU A 230 13.72 2.16 -14.99
N ALA A 231 13.37 1.14 -15.78
CA ALA A 231 13.80 -0.23 -15.59
C ALA A 231 14.16 -0.89 -16.93
N PRO A 232 15.10 -1.85 -16.95
CA PRO A 232 15.46 -2.55 -18.18
C PRO A 232 14.39 -3.58 -18.57
N GLN A 233 14.27 -3.87 -19.87
CA GLN A 233 13.32 -4.88 -20.39
C GLN A 233 13.57 -6.29 -19.81
N THR A 234 14.79 -6.58 -19.34
CA THR A 234 15.20 -7.88 -18.78
C THR A 234 14.48 -8.26 -17.49
N VAL A 235 13.88 -7.29 -16.78
CA VAL A 235 13.11 -7.54 -15.55
C VAL A 235 11.61 -7.65 -15.80
N ALA A 236 11.16 -7.75 -17.06
CA ALA A 236 9.75 -7.86 -17.37
C ALA A 236 9.07 -9.04 -16.64
N PRO A 237 7.84 -8.86 -16.12
CA PRO A 237 7.17 -9.89 -15.35
C PRO A 237 6.82 -11.10 -16.21
N ALA A 238 7.20 -12.30 -15.74
CA ALA A 238 6.82 -13.56 -16.39
C ALA A 238 5.34 -13.88 -16.16
N VAL A 239 4.74 -14.59 -17.12
CA VAL A 239 3.43 -15.24 -16.95
C VAL A 239 3.68 -16.64 -16.39
N VAL A 240 2.92 -17.00 -15.36
CA VAL A 240 2.98 -18.28 -14.66
C VAL A 240 1.56 -18.83 -14.59
N GLU A 241 1.28 -19.86 -15.39
CA GLU A 241 0.04 -20.62 -15.27
C GLU A 241 0.21 -21.78 -14.28
N PRO A 242 -0.84 -22.13 -13.54
CA PRO A 242 -0.80 -23.27 -12.64
C PRO A 242 -0.70 -24.56 -13.45
N VAL A 243 0.20 -25.46 -13.03
CA VAL A 243 0.28 -26.81 -13.59
C VAL A 243 -0.45 -27.73 -12.63
N ALA A 244 -1.49 -28.41 -13.10
CA ALA A 244 -2.19 -29.39 -12.29
C ALA A 244 -1.20 -30.46 -11.78
N PRO A 245 -1.30 -30.90 -10.52
CA PRO A 245 -0.39 -31.89 -9.99
C PRO A 245 -0.53 -33.22 -10.76
N PRO A 246 0.55 -34.01 -10.90
CA PRO A 246 0.52 -35.30 -11.61
C PRO A 246 -0.52 -36.28 -11.06
N THR A 247 -0.89 -36.13 -9.78
CA THR A 247 -1.90 -36.90 -9.07
C THR A 247 -3.34 -36.55 -9.47
N GLY A 248 -3.54 -35.51 -10.28
CA GLY A 248 -4.85 -35.00 -10.67
C GLY A 248 -5.48 -34.08 -9.61
N ILE A 249 -6.64 -33.52 -9.93
CA ILE A 249 -7.40 -32.65 -9.02
C ILE A 249 -8.07 -33.52 -7.94
N PRO A 250 -7.85 -33.24 -6.64
CA PRO A 250 -8.50 -33.95 -5.55
C PRO A 250 -10.03 -33.81 -5.55
N ALA A 251 -10.75 -34.86 -5.15
CA ALA A 251 -12.22 -34.87 -5.13
C ALA A 251 -12.82 -33.79 -4.21
N ALA A 252 -12.10 -33.40 -3.14
CA ALA A 252 -12.50 -32.33 -2.24
C ALA A 252 -12.54 -30.94 -2.89
N LEU A 253 -11.90 -30.78 -4.06
CA LEU A 253 -11.88 -29.54 -4.84
C LEU A 253 -12.75 -29.63 -6.10
N ALA A 254 -13.48 -30.73 -6.31
CA ALA A 254 -14.24 -30.97 -7.53
C ALA A 254 -15.44 -30.03 -7.72
N HIS A 255 -15.87 -29.33 -6.67
CA HIS A 255 -16.90 -28.29 -6.74
C HIS A 255 -16.38 -26.96 -7.31
N LEU A 256 -15.05 -26.79 -7.41
CA LEU A 256 -14.41 -25.59 -7.93
C LEU A 256 -14.15 -25.70 -9.43
N ALA A 257 -13.96 -24.55 -10.09
CA ALA A 257 -13.55 -24.52 -11.48
C ALA A 257 -12.17 -25.22 -11.67
N PRO A 258 -11.92 -25.89 -12.81
CA PRO A 258 -10.71 -26.71 -12.99
C PRO A 258 -9.38 -25.97 -12.78
N ASP A 259 -9.27 -24.70 -13.18
CA ASP A 259 -8.07 -23.89 -13.04
C ASP A 259 -7.84 -23.45 -11.58
N ILE A 260 -8.92 -23.16 -10.84
CA ILE A 260 -8.89 -22.87 -9.41
C ILE A 260 -8.45 -24.13 -8.66
N ALA A 261 -9.14 -25.24 -8.91
CA ALA A 261 -8.85 -26.51 -8.25
C ALA A 261 -7.41 -26.98 -8.53
N ALA A 262 -6.92 -26.83 -9.77
CA ALA A 262 -5.53 -27.11 -10.12
C ALA A 262 -4.54 -26.20 -9.38
N THR A 263 -4.86 -24.91 -9.22
CA THR A 263 -4.00 -23.97 -8.48
C THR A 263 -3.94 -24.33 -7.01
N LEU A 264 -5.08 -24.60 -6.38
CA LEU A 264 -5.14 -24.99 -4.97
C LEU A 264 -4.41 -26.33 -4.73
N ALA A 265 -4.62 -27.29 -5.63
CA ALA A 265 -3.96 -28.59 -5.60
C ALA A 265 -2.43 -28.47 -5.72
N ALA A 266 -1.94 -27.62 -6.63
CA ALA A 266 -0.51 -27.35 -6.78
C ALA A 266 0.07 -26.49 -5.64
N GLY A 267 -0.77 -25.67 -5.00
CA GLY A 267 -0.39 -24.71 -3.97
C GLY A 267 -0.29 -25.28 -2.56
N GLY A 268 -0.49 -26.57 -2.40
CA GLY A 268 -0.26 -27.28 -1.14
C GLY A 268 -1.43 -27.26 -0.15
N TRP A 269 -2.67 -27.14 -0.63
CA TRP A 269 -3.86 -27.16 0.22
C TRP A 269 -3.99 -28.41 1.14
N ASP A 270 -3.41 -29.56 0.76
CA ASP A 270 -3.47 -30.83 1.50
C ASP A 270 -2.09 -31.34 1.97
N VAL A 271 -1.07 -30.48 1.99
CA VAL A 271 0.25 -30.91 2.45
C VAL A 271 0.22 -31.28 3.94
N PRO A 272 0.84 -32.40 4.35
CA PRO A 272 0.94 -32.75 5.75
C PRO A 272 1.63 -31.64 6.55
N LEU A 273 0.93 -31.12 7.57
CA LEU A 273 1.44 -30.07 8.44
C LEU A 273 2.43 -30.66 9.45
N SER A 274 3.53 -29.95 9.69
CA SER A 274 4.57 -30.37 10.63
C SER A 274 5.04 -29.19 11.48
N LEU A 275 5.09 -29.41 12.79
CA LEU A 275 5.61 -28.45 13.76
C LEU A 275 6.68 -29.11 14.61
N GLY A 276 7.90 -28.56 14.60
CA GLY A 276 9.02 -29.12 15.36
C GLY A 276 9.35 -30.58 15.01
N GLY A 277 9.09 -31.01 13.77
CA GLY A 277 9.32 -32.39 13.30
C GLY A 277 8.19 -33.37 13.62
N ARG A 278 7.08 -32.92 14.21
CA ARG A 278 5.88 -33.74 14.48
C ARG A 278 4.74 -33.33 13.56
N GLN A 279 4.03 -34.32 13.02
CA GLN A 279 2.78 -34.07 12.28
C GLN A 279 1.69 -33.51 13.20
N VAL A 280 0.99 -32.48 12.73
CA VAL A 280 -0.11 -31.82 13.44
C VAL A 280 -1.38 -31.87 12.61
N THR A 281 -2.54 -31.81 13.26
CA THR A 281 -3.83 -31.71 12.55
C THR A 281 -4.06 -30.27 12.10
N ALA A 282 -4.94 -30.08 11.11
CA ALA A 282 -5.37 -28.74 10.71
C ALA A 282 -6.04 -27.95 11.85
N GLN A 283 -6.78 -28.65 12.72
CA GLN A 283 -7.37 -28.06 13.92
C GLN A 283 -6.29 -27.56 14.90
N GLU A 284 -5.28 -28.39 15.19
CA GLU A 284 -4.16 -28.00 16.05
C GLU A 284 -3.39 -26.81 15.46
N TRP A 285 -3.18 -26.81 14.13
CA TRP A 285 -2.54 -25.70 13.42
C TRP A 285 -3.34 -24.40 13.54
N ALA A 286 -4.65 -24.46 13.34
CA ALA A 286 -5.53 -23.30 13.45
C ALA A 286 -5.54 -22.73 14.88
N ASP A 287 -5.62 -23.59 15.89
CA ASP A 287 -5.61 -23.15 17.30
C ASP A 287 -4.27 -22.47 17.65
N LEU A 288 -3.14 -22.99 17.16
CA LEU A 288 -1.82 -22.37 17.33
C LEU A 288 -1.67 -21.05 16.56
N ALA A 289 -2.16 -21.00 15.32
CA ALA A 289 -2.15 -19.78 14.52
C ALA A 289 -2.99 -18.69 15.19
N MET A 290 -4.16 -19.03 15.74
CA MET A 290 -4.97 -18.06 16.46
C MET A 290 -4.33 -17.59 17.76
N ALA A 291 -3.66 -18.47 18.49
CA ALA A 291 -2.89 -18.09 19.67
C ALA A 291 -1.77 -17.10 19.30
N ALA A 292 -1.04 -17.35 18.21
CA ALA A 292 0.00 -16.43 17.72
C ALA A 292 -0.60 -15.08 17.29
N LEU A 293 -1.71 -15.07 16.55
CA LEU A 293 -2.39 -13.82 16.15
C LEU A 293 -2.88 -13.01 17.36
N ALA A 294 -3.32 -13.68 18.43
CA ALA A 294 -3.71 -13.03 19.67
C ALA A 294 -2.52 -12.33 20.36
N GLU A 295 -1.29 -12.88 20.28
CA GLU A 295 -0.07 -12.21 20.79
C GLU A 295 0.22 -10.90 20.05
N TYR A 296 -0.17 -10.80 18.78
CA TYR A 296 -0.10 -9.57 17.99
C TYR A 296 -1.30 -8.63 18.19
N GLY A 297 -2.28 -9.01 19.03
CA GLY A 297 -3.44 -8.18 19.37
C GLY A 297 -4.63 -8.31 18.42
N HIS A 298 -4.67 -9.34 17.56
CA HIS A 298 -5.85 -9.61 16.73
C HIS A 298 -7.01 -10.19 17.55
N PRO A 299 -8.27 -9.90 17.18
CA PRO A 299 -9.43 -10.50 17.81
C PRO A 299 -9.50 -12.02 17.52
N PRO A 300 -9.95 -12.85 18.49
CA PRO A 300 -10.08 -14.29 18.30
C PRO A 300 -11.35 -14.62 17.51
N LEU A 301 -11.30 -14.45 16.18
CA LEU A 301 -12.46 -14.68 15.31
C LEU A 301 -12.57 -16.15 14.90
N ASP A 302 -13.73 -16.77 15.16
CA ASP A 302 -14.02 -18.15 14.74
C ASP A 302 -13.95 -18.32 13.22
N THR A 303 -14.30 -17.29 12.45
CA THR A 303 -14.21 -17.29 10.99
C THR A 303 -12.77 -17.33 10.49
N ALA A 304 -11.85 -16.61 11.14
CA ALA A 304 -10.42 -16.67 10.85
C ALA A 304 -9.83 -18.03 11.24
N ARG A 305 -10.22 -18.56 12.41
CA ARG A 305 -9.85 -19.92 12.83
C ARG A 305 -10.32 -20.95 11.79
N ALA A 306 -11.57 -20.87 11.35
CA ALA A 306 -12.12 -21.78 10.34
C ALA A 306 -11.44 -21.63 8.97
N ALA A 307 -11.06 -20.41 8.59
CA ALA A 307 -10.29 -20.14 7.37
C ALA A 307 -8.93 -20.84 7.41
N VAL A 308 -8.17 -20.67 8.50
CA VAL A 308 -6.87 -21.32 8.70
C VAL A 308 -7.01 -22.83 8.84
N GLU A 309 -8.06 -23.33 9.49
CA GLU A 309 -8.32 -24.77 9.57
C GLU A 309 -8.61 -25.39 8.18
N LYS A 310 -9.35 -24.67 7.33
CA LYS A 310 -9.67 -25.11 5.96
C LYS A 310 -8.48 -24.99 5.02
N PHE A 311 -7.67 -23.95 5.18
CA PHE A 311 -6.49 -23.63 4.36
C PHE A 311 -5.29 -23.30 5.25
N PRO A 312 -4.71 -24.32 5.92
CA PRO A 312 -3.65 -24.11 6.91
C PRO A 312 -2.34 -23.62 6.28
N TYR A 313 -2.13 -23.98 5.03
CA TYR A 313 -1.06 -23.51 4.19
C TYR A 313 -1.51 -23.58 2.73
N LEU A 314 -1.31 -22.49 1.98
CA LEU A 314 -1.58 -22.47 0.54
C LEU A 314 -0.72 -21.39 -0.10
N VAL A 315 -0.02 -21.72 -1.18
CA VAL A 315 0.74 -20.76 -1.97
C VAL A 315 0.33 -20.85 -3.43
N SER A 316 -0.22 -19.76 -3.96
CA SER A 316 -0.43 -19.59 -5.39
C SER A 316 0.73 -18.80 -5.98
N VAL A 317 1.43 -19.40 -6.94
CA VAL A 317 2.41 -18.70 -7.78
C VAL A 317 1.82 -18.21 -9.10
N ARG A 318 0.50 -18.38 -9.30
CA ARG A 318 -0.18 -17.99 -10.53
C ARG A 318 -0.02 -16.48 -10.74
N ARG A 319 0.34 -16.09 -11.96
CA ARG A 319 0.66 -14.71 -12.32
C ARG A 319 0.39 -14.48 -13.79
N GLY A 320 -0.40 -13.49 -14.15
CA GLY A 320 -0.72 -13.24 -15.55
C GLY A 320 -2.00 -12.46 -15.76
N PRO A 321 -2.40 -12.19 -17.01
CA PRO A 321 -3.66 -11.53 -17.30
C PRO A 321 -4.85 -12.29 -16.72
N GLY A 322 -5.80 -11.60 -16.11
CA GLY A 322 -7.04 -12.20 -15.60
C GLY A 322 -8.26 -11.83 -16.43
N VAL A 323 -9.41 -11.73 -15.77
CA VAL A 323 -10.69 -11.30 -16.37
C VAL A 323 -10.76 -9.78 -16.46
N ALA A 324 -10.49 -9.10 -15.35
CA ALA A 324 -10.52 -7.64 -15.24
C ALA A 324 -9.25 -7.06 -14.63
N HIS A 325 -8.48 -7.87 -13.90
CA HIS A 325 -7.20 -7.47 -13.33
C HIS A 325 -6.17 -8.55 -13.57
N ARG A 326 -4.91 -8.16 -13.55
CA ARG A 326 -3.79 -9.08 -13.55
C ARG A 326 -3.77 -9.88 -12.25
N ILE A 327 -3.68 -11.19 -12.38
CA ILE A 327 -3.58 -12.16 -11.29
C ILE A 327 -2.23 -12.01 -10.61
N ARG A 328 -2.26 -12.04 -9.27
CA ARG A 328 -1.09 -11.89 -8.40
C ARG A 328 -0.84 -13.19 -7.62
N PRO A 329 0.42 -13.54 -7.35
CA PRO A 329 0.76 -14.56 -6.37
C PRO A 329 0.20 -14.19 -4.99
N PHE A 330 -0.21 -15.19 -4.22
CA PHE A 330 -0.65 -15.01 -2.85
C PHE A 330 -0.34 -16.25 -2.01
N GLU A 331 -0.37 -16.06 -0.70
CA GLU A 331 -0.11 -17.07 0.30
C GLU A 331 -1.12 -16.97 1.44
N PHE A 332 -1.55 -18.12 1.97
CA PHE A 332 -2.34 -18.24 3.19
C PHE A 332 -1.49 -18.92 4.26
N GLY A 333 -1.58 -18.38 5.47
CA GLY A 333 -0.74 -18.72 6.60
C GLY A 333 -0.59 -17.52 7.52
N GLY A 334 -0.87 -17.69 8.81
CA GLY A 334 -0.92 -16.59 9.78
C GLY A 334 0.44 -15.99 10.16
N ASP A 335 1.54 -16.69 9.86
CA ASP A 335 2.91 -16.30 10.22
C ASP A 335 3.45 -15.09 9.45
N LEU A 336 2.90 -14.80 8.27
CA LEU A 336 3.37 -13.74 7.38
C LEU A 336 2.75 -12.38 7.66
N VAL A 337 1.68 -12.33 8.45
CA VAL A 337 0.79 -11.16 8.60
C VAL A 337 0.40 -10.90 10.04
N GLY A 338 1.11 -11.47 11.01
CA GLY A 338 0.83 -11.32 12.44
C GLY A 338 0.83 -9.85 12.88
N ALA A 339 1.83 -9.07 12.50
CA ALA A 339 1.98 -7.66 12.88
C ALA A 339 1.12 -6.70 12.04
N THR A 340 -0.18 -6.97 11.90
CA THR A 340 -1.13 -6.15 11.09
C THR A 340 -2.35 -5.66 11.86
N ALA A 341 -2.35 -5.81 13.19
CA ALA A 341 -3.51 -5.56 14.03
C ALA A 341 -3.96 -4.09 14.00
N ALA A 342 -3.04 -3.13 13.91
CA ALA A 342 -3.40 -1.71 13.90
C ALA A 342 -4.08 -1.33 12.58
N SER A 343 -3.53 -1.77 11.45
CA SER A 343 -4.12 -1.60 10.12
C SER A 343 -5.51 -2.24 10.02
N LEU A 344 -5.67 -3.49 10.48
CA LEU A 344 -6.96 -4.17 10.44
C LEU A 344 -7.97 -3.58 11.42
N ALA A 345 -7.56 -3.10 12.59
CA ALA A 345 -8.44 -2.41 13.52
C ALA A 345 -8.94 -1.07 12.96
N ALA A 346 -8.07 -0.31 12.28
CA ALA A 346 -8.45 0.93 11.61
C ALA A 346 -9.51 0.66 10.52
N PHE A 347 -9.29 -0.35 9.69
CA PHE A 347 -10.25 -0.73 8.65
C PHE A 347 -11.55 -1.33 9.23
N ALA A 348 -11.46 -2.12 10.30
CA ALA A 348 -12.62 -2.63 11.03
C ALA A 348 -13.53 -1.49 11.54
N GLY A 349 -12.93 -0.37 11.97
CA GLY A 349 -13.66 0.84 12.34
C GLY A 349 -14.43 1.49 11.19
N VAL A 350 -13.95 1.36 9.95
CA VAL A 350 -14.62 1.86 8.74
C VAL A 350 -15.81 0.98 8.36
N ILE A 351 -15.63 -0.34 8.35
CA ILE A 351 -16.69 -1.27 7.95
C ILE A 351 -17.61 -1.71 9.09
N GLY A 352 -17.31 -1.29 10.32
CA GLY A 352 -18.07 -1.63 11.53
C GLY A 352 -18.03 -3.12 11.90
N CYS A 353 -17.00 -3.85 11.49
CA CYS A 353 -16.90 -5.30 11.68
C CYS A 353 -15.44 -5.71 11.99
N PRO A 354 -15.17 -6.45 13.08
CA PRO A 354 -13.83 -6.95 13.39
C PRO A 354 -13.27 -7.85 12.29
N LEU A 355 -11.94 -7.78 12.09
CA LEU A 355 -11.20 -8.51 11.08
C LEU A 355 -9.99 -9.21 11.68
N ALA A 356 -9.57 -10.31 11.07
CA ALA A 356 -8.29 -10.97 11.36
C ALA A 356 -7.62 -11.42 10.04
N PRO A 357 -6.28 -11.44 9.99
CA PRO A 357 -5.56 -11.76 8.76
C PRO A 357 -5.56 -13.28 8.54
N VAL A 358 -5.57 -13.68 7.27
CA VAL A 358 -5.50 -15.09 6.84
C VAL A 358 -4.41 -15.35 5.80
N GLY A 359 -3.85 -14.30 5.21
CA GLY A 359 -2.81 -14.42 4.19
C GLY A 359 -2.36 -13.07 3.63
N ALA A 360 -1.58 -13.13 2.55
CA ALA A 360 -1.06 -11.96 1.86
C ALA A 360 -0.95 -12.17 0.34
N GLU A 361 -0.99 -11.08 -0.44
CA GLU A 361 -0.55 -11.10 -1.84
C GLU A 361 0.92 -10.66 -1.95
N GLN A 362 1.61 -11.15 -2.99
CA GLN A 362 2.91 -10.65 -3.48
C GLN A 362 3.93 -10.35 -2.36
N ALA A 363 4.45 -11.40 -1.73
CA ALA A 363 5.48 -11.31 -0.68
C ALA A 363 5.08 -10.31 0.44
N GLY A 364 3.80 -10.28 0.78
CA GLY A 364 3.26 -9.48 1.86
C GLY A 364 2.60 -8.18 1.44
N ASP A 365 2.84 -7.59 0.27
CA ASP A 365 2.51 -6.18 -0.03
C ASP A 365 1.01 -5.81 0.08
N ALA A 366 0.14 -6.82 0.08
CA ALA A 366 -1.26 -6.72 0.45
C ALA A 366 -1.61 -7.76 1.52
N ILE A 367 -2.54 -7.41 2.41
CA ILE A 367 -3.07 -8.29 3.46
C ILE A 367 -4.40 -8.87 3.00
N ILE A 368 -4.58 -10.18 3.12
CA ILE A 368 -5.86 -10.86 2.96
C ILE A 368 -6.43 -11.10 4.36
N ALA A 369 -7.65 -10.64 4.61
CA ALA A 369 -8.30 -10.73 5.91
C ALA A 369 -9.72 -11.28 5.78
N VAL A 370 -10.22 -11.88 6.85
CA VAL A 370 -11.63 -12.26 7.00
C VAL A 370 -12.25 -11.53 8.17
N ASP A 371 -13.52 -11.17 8.04
CA ASP A 371 -14.28 -10.60 9.15
C ASP A 371 -15.09 -11.63 9.93
N GLU A 372 -15.71 -11.18 11.01
CA GLU A 372 -16.58 -11.99 11.87
C GLU A 372 -17.77 -12.64 11.12
N LEU A 373 -18.15 -12.12 9.95
CA LEU A 373 -19.21 -12.68 9.09
C LEU A 373 -18.68 -13.64 8.03
N GLY A 374 -17.35 -13.85 7.96
CA GLY A 374 -16.69 -14.70 6.98
C GLY A 374 -16.40 -14.03 5.64
N ARG A 375 -16.69 -12.72 5.52
CA ARG A 375 -16.41 -11.96 4.31
C ARG A 375 -14.91 -11.74 4.16
N VAL A 376 -14.43 -11.77 2.92
CA VAL A 376 -13.01 -11.70 2.59
C VAL A 376 -12.66 -10.32 2.04
N TRP A 377 -11.57 -9.77 2.55
CA TRP A 377 -11.08 -8.43 2.25
C TRP A 377 -9.62 -8.48 1.85
N VAL A 378 -9.20 -7.57 0.97
CA VAL A 378 -7.80 -7.36 0.61
C VAL A 378 -7.44 -5.91 0.84
N LEU A 379 -6.35 -5.64 1.57
CA LEU A 379 -5.85 -4.29 1.85
C LEU A 379 -4.46 -4.14 1.23
N ASP A 380 -4.26 -3.13 0.40
CA ASP A 380 -2.98 -2.84 -0.26
C ASP A 380 -2.68 -1.33 -0.27
N GLN A 381 -1.61 -0.93 -0.97
CA GLN A 381 -1.23 0.48 -1.12
C GLN A 381 -2.27 1.35 -1.85
N ALA A 382 -3.20 0.77 -2.61
CA ALA A 382 -4.23 1.49 -3.35
C ALA A 382 -5.54 1.65 -2.56
N GLY A 383 -5.76 0.83 -1.52
CA GLY A 383 -6.91 0.92 -0.63
C GLY A 383 -7.37 -0.44 -0.15
N GLU A 384 -8.65 -0.52 0.18
CA GLU A 384 -9.30 -1.70 0.73
C GLU A 384 -10.35 -2.23 -0.24
N TRP A 385 -10.43 -3.56 -0.38
CA TRP A 385 -11.16 -4.22 -1.46
C TRP A 385 -12.00 -5.40 -0.94
N TYR A 386 -13.22 -5.54 -1.46
CA TYR A 386 -14.09 -6.67 -1.14
C TYR A 386 -13.85 -7.83 -2.11
N ALA A 387 -13.34 -8.95 -1.61
CA ALA A 387 -13.04 -10.13 -2.42
C ALA A 387 -14.19 -11.15 -2.49
N GLY A 388 -15.13 -11.10 -1.54
CA GLY A 388 -16.32 -11.95 -1.59
C GLY A 388 -16.93 -12.25 -0.22
N PRO A 389 -18.06 -12.96 -0.21
CA PRO A 389 -18.77 -13.34 1.01
C PRO A 389 -18.10 -14.49 1.77
N GLU A 390 -17.22 -15.25 1.11
CA GLU A 390 -16.47 -16.36 1.68
C GLU A 390 -15.24 -16.69 0.81
N LEU A 391 -14.39 -17.61 1.27
CA LEU A 391 -13.07 -17.90 0.68
C LEU A 391 -13.09 -18.52 -0.72
N ASP A 392 -14.01 -19.43 -1.02
CA ASP A 392 -14.10 -20.07 -2.33
C ASP A 392 -14.42 -19.02 -3.41
N THR A 393 -15.30 -18.06 -3.10
CA THR A 393 -15.59 -16.89 -3.94
C THR A 393 -14.38 -15.96 -4.04
N ALA A 394 -13.67 -15.72 -2.94
CA ALA A 394 -12.45 -14.92 -2.97
C ALA A 394 -11.36 -15.58 -3.83
N PHE A 395 -11.24 -16.91 -3.84
CA PHE A 395 -10.31 -17.62 -4.72
C PHE A 395 -10.66 -17.48 -6.19
N VAL A 396 -11.95 -17.53 -6.54
CA VAL A 396 -12.39 -17.19 -7.91
C VAL A 396 -11.88 -15.79 -8.27
N VAL A 397 -12.10 -14.82 -7.40
CA VAL A 397 -11.72 -13.44 -7.65
C VAL A 397 -10.21 -13.25 -7.78
N LEU A 398 -9.43 -13.80 -6.85
CA LEU A 398 -7.97 -13.66 -6.82
C LEU A 398 -7.28 -14.45 -7.94
N LEU A 399 -7.69 -15.69 -8.18
CA LEU A 399 -7.02 -16.59 -9.13
C LEU A 399 -7.42 -16.37 -10.58
N GLN A 400 -8.56 -15.74 -10.83
CA GLN A 400 -9.02 -15.40 -12.19
C GLN A 400 -8.96 -13.89 -12.46
N GLY A 401 -8.62 -13.08 -11.45
CA GLY A 401 -8.49 -11.63 -11.59
C GLY A 401 -9.82 -10.94 -11.90
N HIS A 402 -10.91 -11.33 -11.22
CA HIS A 402 -12.19 -10.63 -11.36
C HIS A 402 -12.15 -9.23 -10.72
N PRO A 403 -13.10 -8.35 -11.05
CA PRO A 403 -13.24 -7.08 -10.37
C PRO A 403 -13.50 -7.25 -8.87
N MET A 404 -12.84 -6.42 -8.05
CA MET A 404 -13.16 -6.27 -6.62
C MET A 404 -13.73 -4.88 -6.38
N PRO A 405 -14.93 -4.75 -5.77
CA PRO A 405 -15.42 -3.47 -5.31
C PRO A 405 -14.43 -2.85 -4.31
N ARG A 406 -14.12 -1.57 -4.48
CA ARG A 406 -13.30 -0.82 -3.52
C ARG A 406 -14.17 -0.35 -2.36
N VAL A 407 -13.62 -0.30 -1.15
CA VAL A 407 -14.29 0.32 -0.02
C VAL A 407 -14.03 1.82 -0.02
N ARG A 408 -15.09 2.60 0.13
CA ARG A 408 -15.06 4.06 0.30
C ARG A 408 -14.67 4.43 1.73
N ASP A 409 -14.29 5.69 1.93
CA ASP A 409 -13.91 6.19 3.26
C ASP A 409 -15.08 6.13 4.27
N ASP A 410 -16.33 6.04 3.79
CA ASP A 410 -17.54 5.85 4.58
C ASP A 410 -17.96 4.38 4.79
N GLY A 411 -17.14 3.43 4.32
CA GLY A 411 -17.40 1.99 4.43
C GLY A 411 -18.33 1.41 3.36
N THR A 412 -18.86 2.24 2.44
CA THR A 412 -19.67 1.74 1.33
C THR A 412 -18.83 1.11 0.23
N LEU A 413 -19.41 0.18 -0.53
CA LEU A 413 -18.73 -0.44 -1.67
C LEU A 413 -18.92 0.39 -2.94
N GLU A 414 -17.79 0.78 -3.53
CA GLU A 414 -17.71 1.27 -4.91
C GLU A 414 -17.76 0.09 -5.87
N LEU A 415 -18.87 -0.06 -6.58
CA LEU A 415 -18.96 -1.08 -7.62
C LEU A 415 -17.93 -0.79 -8.72
N PRO A 416 -17.24 -1.83 -9.22
CA PRO A 416 -16.29 -1.67 -10.31
C PRO A 416 -16.98 -1.07 -11.53
N SER A 417 -16.39 -0.03 -12.11
CA SER A 417 -16.85 0.66 -13.32
C SER A 417 -16.64 -0.13 -14.59
#